data_AF-A0A328SIA6-F1
#
_entry.id   AF-A0A328SIA6-F1
#
_cell.length_a   1.000
_cell.length_b   1.000
_cell.length_c   1.000
_cell.angle_alpha   90.00
_cell.angle_beta   90.00
_cell.angle_gamma   90.00
#
_symmetry.space_group_name_H-M   'P 1'
#
loop_
_entity.id
_entity.type
_entity.pdbx_description
1 polymer ?
#
loop_
_entity_poly.entity_id
_entity_poly.type
_entity_poly.pdbx_seq_one_letter_code
_entity_poly.pdbx_strand_id
1 'polypeptide(L)'
;MSNKKTIIFVMALIILLTGLTVVSATQSDNTTDTTSTNTIEKQAVDTNSAPEDKVIENDKNVETIKKDTITKTDKEIKTKIYTVTEDNIDTYFDYDGYLTSTVKNGDVLTFSGDFFMLELKIDKNITIKGEQDEDTVFLDSSITVLDNGHLVLDNVQFALDTEDMEYVIYLDTDYNTIKNCYITHETEGVKAQTIVINTNNNKVINSTILTCGPSSSVDFDAQPNLAPIINIWVAGSNNIISDNEFLVNATTKGGNMGTIESITVQGKPGVNIYNNTITNNVINGQGIDYIYAINFGPSTYNSTIRNNTIHMNSSTYANGIQLMESPSSNNTIANNYIELQAGRAYKDTAYGIVLSSWGGKTFENNIIENNTILADSDQVYGIEVFSNVGSSKPAVLNTSIKNNTLTITGNNTVGIAVMGTTFTIKNNTISSEGETFGTNETVDWIKPYTSAIILDKVTDSTVTQNDMVTTTVGPGVYVIAQSDDILINNNTINSQDEQVTIINSTKIIAVENYPIAHPEIEIT
;
A
#
# COMPACT_ATOMS: atom_id res chain seq x y z
N MET A 1 -28.63 -28.30 -24.20
CA MET A 1 -28.86 -26.87 -23.91
C MET A 1 -27.67 -26.36 -23.11
N SER A 2 -26.68 -25.84 -23.81
CA SER A 2 -25.52 -25.09 -23.31
C SER A 2 -24.97 -24.35 -24.55
N ASN A 3 -24.28 -23.22 -24.39
CA ASN A 3 -23.72 -22.35 -25.45
C ASN A 3 -24.58 -21.19 -25.99
N LYS A 4 -25.51 -20.62 -25.21
CA LYS A 4 -26.05 -19.27 -25.53
C LYS A 4 -25.43 -18.12 -24.73
N LYS A 5 -24.84 -18.39 -23.56
CA LYS A 5 -24.22 -17.34 -22.72
C LYS A 5 -22.81 -16.95 -23.18
N THR A 6 -22.02 -17.92 -23.65
CA THR A 6 -20.65 -17.66 -24.16
C THR A 6 -20.64 -16.88 -25.48
N ILE A 7 -21.64 -17.09 -26.34
CA ILE A 7 -21.73 -16.40 -27.64
C ILE A 7 -22.10 -14.91 -27.47
N ILE A 8 -22.89 -14.56 -26.45
CA ILE A 8 -23.27 -13.16 -26.17
C ILE A 8 -22.09 -12.39 -25.58
N PHE A 9 -21.25 -13.04 -24.75
CA PHE A 9 -20.05 -12.41 -24.18
C PHE A 9 -18.97 -12.14 -25.24
N VAL A 10 -18.78 -13.07 -26.19
CA VAL A 10 -17.82 -12.88 -27.31
C VAL A 10 -18.31 -11.83 -28.31
N MET A 11 -19.64 -11.70 -28.54
CA MET A 11 -20.15 -10.62 -29.40
C MET A 11 -20.04 -9.23 -28.76
N ALA A 12 -20.17 -9.10 -27.44
CA ALA A 12 -19.95 -7.83 -26.75
C ALA A 12 -18.48 -7.38 -26.84
N LEU A 13 -17.53 -8.32 -26.82
CA LEU A 13 -16.10 -8.05 -26.97
C LEU A 13 -15.71 -7.64 -28.41
N ILE A 14 -16.36 -8.21 -29.43
CA ILE A 14 -16.09 -7.89 -30.85
C ILE A 14 -16.69 -6.53 -31.26
N ILE A 15 -17.80 -6.10 -30.65
CA ILE A 15 -18.38 -4.77 -30.89
C ILE A 15 -17.53 -3.67 -30.23
N LEU A 16 -16.83 -3.96 -29.14
CA LEU A 16 -15.87 -3.04 -28.50
C LEU A 16 -14.61 -2.82 -29.35
N LEU A 17 -14.23 -3.81 -30.18
CA LEU A 17 -13.00 -3.80 -30.99
C LEU A 17 -13.12 -3.18 -32.38
N THR A 18 -14.31 -2.75 -32.82
CA THR A 18 -14.54 -2.22 -34.18
C THR A 18 -14.94 -0.73 -34.24
N GLY A 19 -14.84 -0.02 -33.13
CA GLY A 19 -15.31 1.38 -33.00
C GLY A 19 -14.29 2.50 -33.16
N LEU A 20 -13.01 2.22 -33.48
CA LEU A 20 -12.00 3.29 -33.67
C LEU A 20 -11.74 3.54 -35.15
N THR A 21 -12.54 4.42 -35.76
CA THR A 21 -12.14 5.09 -37.01
C THR A 21 -11.31 6.33 -36.69
N VAL A 22 -10.10 6.30 -37.22
CA VAL A 22 -9.07 7.34 -37.33
C VAL A 22 -9.64 8.72 -37.66
N VAL A 23 -9.26 9.72 -36.86
CA VAL A 23 -9.05 11.09 -37.36
C VAL A 23 -7.64 11.49 -36.96
N SER A 24 -6.76 11.56 -37.96
CA SER A 24 -5.42 12.10 -37.84
C SER A 24 -5.49 13.62 -37.69
N ALA A 25 -4.70 14.18 -36.77
CA ALA A 25 -4.25 15.55 -36.84
C ALA A 25 -2.73 15.57 -36.63
N THR A 26 -2.08 16.21 -37.58
CA THR A 26 -0.65 16.22 -37.88
C THR A 26 0.18 17.01 -36.87
N GLN A 27 1.34 16.41 -36.61
CA GLN A 27 2.63 16.94 -36.15
C GLN A 27 2.89 18.43 -36.47
N SER A 28 3.37 19.17 -35.46
CA SER A 28 4.33 20.26 -35.65
C SER A 28 5.43 20.12 -34.61
N ASP A 29 6.61 19.73 -35.08
CA ASP A 29 7.85 19.69 -34.34
C ASP A 29 8.20 21.07 -33.77
N ASN A 30 8.63 21.10 -32.51
CA ASN A 30 9.75 21.95 -32.11
C ASN A 30 10.44 21.30 -30.92
N THR A 31 11.58 20.72 -31.25
CA THR A 31 12.62 20.21 -30.36
C THR A 31 13.12 21.31 -29.43
N THR A 32 13.26 20.99 -28.15
CA THR A 32 14.38 21.49 -27.35
C THR A 32 14.76 20.40 -26.35
N ASP A 33 15.82 19.68 -26.71
CA ASP A 33 16.57 18.82 -25.80
C ASP A 33 17.02 19.64 -24.59
N THR A 34 16.63 19.20 -23.40
CA THR A 34 17.31 19.54 -22.15
C THR A 34 17.44 18.26 -21.34
N THR A 35 18.48 17.49 -21.67
CA THR A 35 19.00 16.40 -20.83
C THR A 35 19.47 17.03 -19.52
N SER A 36 18.66 16.89 -18.48
CA SER A 36 18.98 17.35 -17.13
C SER A 36 19.56 16.16 -16.36
N THR A 37 20.88 16.00 -16.38
CA THR A 37 21.58 15.14 -15.43
C THR A 37 21.45 15.74 -14.03
N ASN A 38 20.55 15.20 -13.21
CA ASN A 38 20.46 15.57 -11.81
C ASN A 38 21.40 14.69 -10.99
N THR A 39 22.61 15.19 -10.77
CA THR A 39 23.49 14.71 -9.71
C THR A 39 22.92 15.25 -8.38
N ILE A 40 22.37 14.36 -7.54
CA ILE A 40 21.90 14.75 -6.21
C ILE A 40 23.10 14.70 -5.25
N GLU A 41 23.58 15.88 -4.85
CA GLU A 41 24.52 16.03 -3.75
C GLU A 41 23.80 15.78 -2.41
N LYS A 42 24.41 14.92 -1.59
CA LYS A 42 24.02 14.54 -0.22
C LYS A 42 23.88 15.77 0.67
N GLN A 43 22.66 16.11 1.08
CA GLN A 43 22.43 17.06 2.18
C GLN A 43 22.56 16.32 3.51
N ALA A 44 23.53 16.71 4.33
CA ALA A 44 23.70 16.21 5.68
C ALA A 44 22.52 16.67 6.56
N VAL A 45 21.76 15.73 7.11
CA VAL A 45 20.76 16.00 8.13
C VAL A 45 21.44 15.98 9.50
N ASP A 46 21.48 17.14 10.14
CA ASP A 46 21.92 17.32 11.51
C ASP A 46 21.02 16.50 12.46
N THR A 47 21.61 15.53 13.14
CA THR A 47 20.97 14.79 14.24
C THR A 47 21.11 15.61 15.52
N ASN A 48 20.01 16.21 16.00
CA ASN A 48 19.92 16.59 17.40
C ASN A 48 18.47 16.73 17.87
N SER A 49 18.11 15.84 18.82
CA SER A 49 17.28 16.06 20.02
C SER A 49 16.20 14.99 20.18
N ALA A 50 16.57 13.93 20.90
CA ALA A 50 15.64 12.97 21.50
C ALA A 50 14.74 13.66 22.56
N PRO A 51 13.45 13.31 22.67
CA PRO A 51 12.67 13.62 23.86
C PRO A 51 12.98 12.61 24.98
N GLU A 52 13.31 13.14 26.15
CA GLU A 52 13.53 12.40 27.40
C GLU A 52 12.29 11.58 27.81
N ASP A 53 12.46 10.27 27.94
CA ASP A 53 11.47 9.40 28.56
C ASP A 53 11.51 9.53 30.09
N LYS A 54 10.36 9.91 30.64
CA LYS A 54 10.12 9.93 32.08
C LYS A 54 10.03 8.51 32.62
N VAL A 55 10.97 8.20 33.51
CA VAL A 55 10.98 7.06 34.42
C VAL A 55 9.66 7.00 35.22
N ILE A 56 8.93 5.89 35.08
CA ILE A 56 7.91 5.46 36.04
C ILE A 56 8.43 4.17 36.69
N GLU A 57 8.97 4.31 37.90
CA GLU A 57 9.16 3.20 38.83
C GLU A 57 7.79 2.67 39.28
N ASN A 58 7.64 1.35 39.34
CA ASN A 58 6.89 0.70 40.42
C ASN A 58 7.24 -0.79 40.60
N ASP A 59 7.80 -1.04 41.78
CA ASP A 59 7.63 -2.15 42.71
C ASP A 59 7.74 -3.63 42.30
N LYS A 60 8.90 -4.18 42.67
CA LYS A 60 9.10 -5.33 43.59
C LYS A 60 7.90 -6.26 43.82
N ASN A 61 7.96 -7.45 43.22
CA ASN A 61 7.74 -8.72 43.93
C ASN A 61 8.39 -9.88 43.16
N VAL A 62 9.60 -10.25 43.60
CA VAL A 62 10.32 -11.44 43.14
C VAL A 62 10.01 -12.56 44.14
N GLU A 63 9.02 -13.40 43.82
CA GLU A 63 8.88 -14.70 44.47
C GLU A 63 9.78 -15.72 43.78
N THR A 64 10.62 -16.34 44.60
CA THR A 64 11.68 -17.27 44.19
C THR A 64 11.08 -18.63 43.86
N ILE A 65 10.96 -18.96 42.57
CA ILE A 65 10.63 -20.33 42.13
C ILE A 65 11.93 -21.11 41.94
N LYS A 66 12.04 -22.21 42.70
CA LYS A 66 13.16 -23.15 42.71
C LYS A 66 13.37 -23.73 41.31
N LYS A 67 14.61 -23.58 40.84
CA LYS A 67 15.15 -24.09 39.58
C LYS A 67 15.43 -25.59 39.74
N ASP A 68 14.52 -26.45 39.29
CA ASP A 68 14.87 -27.85 39.06
C ASP A 68 15.73 -27.94 37.80
N THR A 69 16.86 -28.61 37.97
CA THR A 69 17.96 -28.69 37.03
C THR A 69 17.62 -29.70 35.94
N ILE A 70 17.43 -29.24 34.71
CA ILE A 70 17.55 -30.09 33.51
C ILE A 70 18.83 -29.65 32.79
N THR A 71 19.92 -30.33 33.11
CA THR A 71 21.14 -30.36 32.31
C THR A 71 20.84 -31.02 30.97
N LYS A 72 20.57 -30.21 29.94
CA LYS A 72 21.05 -30.50 28.59
C LYS A 72 22.18 -29.53 28.33
N THR A 73 23.36 -30.06 28.08
CA THR A 73 24.52 -29.33 27.56
C THR A 73 24.16 -28.71 26.22
N ASP A 74 23.69 -27.48 26.25
CA ASP A 74 23.83 -26.58 25.10
C ASP A 74 25.33 -26.39 24.92
N LYS A 75 25.89 -27.02 23.88
CA LYS A 75 27.21 -26.63 23.39
C LYS A 75 27.06 -25.15 23.04
N GLU A 76 27.74 -24.26 23.76
CA GLU A 76 27.96 -22.89 23.32
C GLU A 76 28.44 -22.95 21.87
N ILE A 77 27.57 -22.58 20.94
CA ILE A 77 27.97 -22.35 19.56
C ILE A 77 28.86 -21.12 19.65
N LYS A 78 30.18 -21.33 19.56
CA LYS A 78 31.14 -20.23 19.51
C LYS A 78 30.94 -19.51 18.18
N THR A 79 30.19 -18.42 18.20
CA THR A 79 30.10 -17.47 17.10
C THR A 79 31.50 -17.02 16.71
N LYS A 80 31.88 -17.27 15.46
CA LYS A 80 33.08 -16.69 14.87
C LYS A 80 32.70 -15.46 14.06
N ILE A 81 33.63 -14.51 14.02
CA ILE A 81 33.53 -13.31 13.20
C ILE A 81 34.63 -13.40 12.15
N TYR A 82 34.25 -13.28 10.89
CA TYR A 82 35.16 -13.28 9.75
C TYR A 82 35.10 -11.93 9.04
N THR A 83 36.24 -11.45 8.57
CA THR A 83 36.31 -10.31 7.64
C THR A 83 36.35 -10.86 6.22
N VAL A 84 35.40 -10.41 5.40
CA VAL A 84 35.24 -10.79 4.00
C VAL A 84 35.63 -9.61 3.13
N THR A 85 36.53 -9.84 2.19
CA THR A 85 37.01 -8.87 1.19
C THR A 85 36.90 -9.53 -0.18
N GLU A 86 37.00 -8.75 -1.26
CA GLU A 86 37.04 -9.28 -2.63
C GLU A 86 38.08 -10.42 -2.78
N ASP A 87 39.28 -10.23 -2.22
CA ASP A 87 40.39 -11.19 -2.32
C ASP A 87 40.13 -12.54 -1.63
N ASN A 88 39.16 -12.63 -0.71
CA ASN A 88 39.00 -13.81 0.13
C ASN A 88 37.59 -14.40 0.14
N ILE A 89 36.66 -13.85 -0.65
CA ILE A 89 35.25 -14.24 -0.64
C ILE A 89 35.05 -15.74 -0.93
N ASP A 90 35.87 -16.32 -1.83
CA ASP A 90 35.87 -17.74 -2.19
C ASP A 90 36.22 -18.68 -1.02
N THR A 91 36.69 -18.14 0.11
CA THR A 91 36.89 -18.90 1.35
C THR A 91 35.55 -19.19 2.05
N TYR A 92 34.59 -18.29 1.89
CA TYR A 92 33.32 -18.27 2.62
C TYR A 92 32.14 -18.65 1.73
N PHE A 93 32.21 -18.36 0.44
CA PHE A 93 31.25 -18.76 -0.58
C PHE A 93 31.93 -19.61 -1.65
N ASP A 94 31.22 -20.60 -2.20
CA ASP A 94 31.70 -21.37 -3.35
C ASP A 94 31.32 -20.70 -4.68
N TYR A 95 31.76 -21.31 -5.79
CA TYR A 95 31.51 -20.80 -7.14
C TYR A 95 30.02 -20.70 -7.50
N ASP A 96 29.17 -21.50 -6.85
CA ASP A 96 27.71 -21.48 -7.06
C ASP A 96 27.00 -20.51 -6.09
N GLY A 97 27.76 -19.77 -5.28
CA GLY A 97 27.29 -18.78 -4.32
C GLY A 97 26.90 -19.33 -2.96
N TYR A 98 27.06 -20.63 -2.68
CA TYR A 98 26.68 -21.22 -1.41
C TYR A 98 27.76 -21.02 -0.33
N LEU A 99 27.33 -20.90 0.92
CA LEU A 99 28.24 -20.84 2.07
C LEU A 99 29.08 -22.13 2.17
N THR A 100 30.42 -22.00 2.14
CA THR A 100 31.34 -23.12 2.28
C THR A 100 31.29 -23.75 3.67
N SER A 101 31.98 -24.89 3.81
CA SER A 101 32.12 -25.55 5.12
C SER A 101 32.87 -24.71 6.17
N THR A 102 33.52 -23.60 5.79
CA THR A 102 34.18 -22.67 6.73
C THR A 102 33.17 -21.96 7.63
N VAL A 103 32.02 -21.58 7.06
CA VAL A 103 30.96 -20.83 7.76
C VAL A 103 30.01 -21.79 8.46
N LYS A 104 29.71 -21.52 9.73
CA LYS A 104 28.80 -22.31 10.58
C LYS A 104 27.61 -21.47 11.04
N ASN A 105 26.55 -22.15 11.47
CA ASN A 105 25.41 -21.49 12.11
C ASN A 105 25.88 -20.65 13.30
N GLY A 106 25.37 -19.43 13.40
CA GLY A 106 25.70 -18.44 14.42
C GLY A 106 26.91 -17.57 14.08
N ASP A 107 27.60 -17.79 12.96
CA ASP A 107 28.74 -16.97 12.54
C ASP A 107 28.33 -15.60 11.98
N VAL A 108 29.27 -14.65 12.01
CA VAL A 108 29.13 -13.30 11.48
C VAL A 108 30.17 -13.07 10.38
N LEU A 109 29.70 -12.68 9.20
CA LEU A 109 30.53 -12.24 8.08
C LEU A 109 30.49 -10.71 8.02
N THR A 110 31.62 -10.07 8.28
CA THR A 110 31.78 -8.61 8.17
C THR A 110 32.45 -8.31 6.84
N PHE A 111 31.70 -7.76 5.90
CA PHE A 111 32.19 -7.40 4.57
C PHE A 111 32.84 -6.02 4.60
N SER A 112 33.90 -5.83 3.80
CA SER A 112 34.55 -4.53 3.56
C SER A 112 35.01 -4.50 2.10
N GLY A 113 34.69 -3.40 1.40
CA GLY A 113 34.96 -3.20 -0.02
C GLY A 113 33.72 -3.30 -0.92
N ASP A 114 33.99 -3.34 -2.22
CA ASP A 114 32.97 -3.36 -3.28
C ASP A 114 32.91 -4.76 -3.90
N PHE A 115 31.73 -5.34 -3.99
CA PHE A 115 31.53 -6.71 -4.46
C PHE A 115 30.69 -6.69 -5.72
N PHE A 116 31.17 -7.30 -6.80
CA PHE A 116 30.54 -7.22 -8.11
C PHE A 116 29.99 -8.58 -8.57
N MET A 117 28.78 -8.60 -9.11
CA MET A 117 28.13 -9.76 -9.74
C MET A 117 28.11 -11.02 -8.86
N LEU A 118 27.77 -10.85 -7.58
CA LEU A 118 27.63 -11.96 -6.66
C LEU A 118 26.18 -12.42 -6.54
N GLU A 119 25.94 -13.72 -6.63
CA GLU A 119 24.66 -14.35 -6.30
C GLU A 119 24.81 -15.18 -5.03
N LEU A 120 24.62 -14.58 -3.86
CA LEU A 120 24.87 -15.25 -2.59
C LEU A 120 23.67 -16.09 -2.14
N LYS A 121 23.94 -17.34 -1.76
CA LYS A 121 22.95 -18.32 -1.31
C LYS A 121 23.17 -18.69 0.15
N ILE A 122 22.21 -18.31 0.99
CA ILE A 122 22.28 -18.45 2.44
C ILE A 122 21.44 -19.65 2.88
N ASP A 123 22.13 -20.74 3.20
CA ASP A 123 21.56 -22.03 3.66
C ASP A 123 21.79 -22.29 5.16
N LYS A 124 22.36 -21.29 5.88
CA LYS A 124 22.75 -21.36 7.29
C LYS A 124 22.27 -20.12 8.05
N ASN A 125 22.20 -20.24 9.38
CA ASN A 125 21.82 -19.13 10.25
C ASN A 125 23.03 -18.23 10.47
N ILE A 126 23.11 -17.07 9.82
CA ILE A 126 24.28 -16.20 9.90
C ILE A 126 23.89 -14.73 9.97
N THR A 127 24.86 -13.88 10.32
CA THR A 127 24.78 -12.44 10.12
C THR A 127 25.74 -12.03 9.03
N ILE A 128 25.26 -11.26 8.05
CA ILE A 128 26.08 -10.51 7.10
C ILE A 128 25.97 -9.04 7.50
N LYS A 129 27.11 -8.37 7.67
CA LYS A 129 27.12 -6.95 7.92
C LYS A 129 28.26 -6.22 7.22
N GLY A 130 28.08 -4.96 6.89
CA GLY A 130 29.19 -4.12 6.44
C GLY A 130 30.05 -3.64 7.61
N GLU A 131 31.29 -3.28 7.31
CA GLU A 131 32.19 -2.61 8.25
C GLU A 131 31.65 -1.21 8.61
N GLN A 132 31.86 -0.76 9.85
CA GLN A 132 31.24 0.50 10.32
C GLN A 132 31.87 1.76 9.74
N ASP A 133 33.15 1.69 9.37
CA ASP A 133 33.95 2.84 8.94
C ASP A 133 34.17 2.88 7.41
N GLU A 134 33.63 1.92 6.67
CA GLU A 134 33.75 1.79 5.22
C GLU A 134 32.40 1.46 4.59
N ASP A 135 32.12 2.05 3.42
CA ASP A 135 30.95 1.67 2.65
C ASP A 135 31.17 0.23 2.11
N THR A 136 30.26 -0.69 2.47
CA THR A 136 30.22 -2.04 1.89
C THR A 136 29.16 -2.06 0.81
N VAL A 137 29.56 -2.21 -0.45
CA VAL A 137 28.66 -2.10 -1.60
C VAL A 137 28.63 -3.40 -2.38
N PHE A 138 27.44 -3.90 -2.65
CA PHE A 138 27.15 -5.03 -3.52
C PHE A 138 26.59 -4.51 -4.85
N LEU A 139 27.43 -4.46 -5.87
CA LEU A 139 27.12 -4.01 -7.22
C LEU A 139 26.62 -5.19 -8.07
N ASP A 140 25.48 -5.03 -8.71
CA ASP A 140 24.83 -6.04 -9.56
C ASP A 140 24.79 -7.43 -8.91
N SER A 141 24.47 -7.45 -7.62
CA SER A 141 24.56 -8.63 -6.77
C SER A 141 23.22 -8.89 -6.09
N SER A 142 22.98 -10.15 -5.72
CA SER A 142 21.75 -10.59 -5.08
C SER A 142 22.02 -11.53 -3.89
N ILE A 143 21.02 -11.62 -3.01
CA ILE A 143 20.98 -12.58 -1.91
C ILE A 143 19.71 -13.41 -2.02
N THR A 144 19.86 -14.73 -1.95
CA THR A 144 18.75 -15.67 -1.75
C THR A 144 18.94 -16.43 -0.45
N VAL A 145 17.95 -16.38 0.45
CA VAL A 145 17.93 -17.19 1.67
C VAL A 145 17.00 -18.38 1.46
N LEU A 146 17.53 -19.59 1.69
CA LEU A 146 16.89 -20.85 1.29
C LEU A 146 17.10 -21.96 2.33
N ASP A 147 16.41 -23.07 2.13
CA ASP A 147 16.41 -24.24 3.01
C ASP A 147 16.08 -23.91 4.47
N ASN A 148 17.05 -24.01 5.38
CA ASN A 148 16.89 -23.69 6.81
C ASN A 148 17.76 -22.49 7.21
N GLY A 149 18.21 -21.68 6.24
CA GLY A 149 19.02 -20.50 6.51
C GLY A 149 18.20 -19.37 7.12
N HIS A 150 18.76 -18.65 8.09
CA HIS A 150 18.21 -17.40 8.61
C HIS A 150 19.29 -16.32 8.54
N LEU A 151 18.97 -15.21 7.90
CA LEU A 151 19.87 -14.10 7.65
C LEU A 151 19.51 -12.92 8.54
N VAL A 152 20.52 -12.36 9.21
CA VAL A 152 20.51 -10.96 9.63
C VAL A 152 21.43 -10.20 8.67
N LEU A 153 20.86 -9.32 7.85
CA LEU A 153 21.56 -8.42 6.95
C LEU A 153 21.57 -7.02 7.57
N ASP A 154 22.76 -6.44 7.77
CA ASP A 154 22.93 -5.20 8.54
C ASP A 154 23.96 -4.26 7.91
N ASN A 155 23.64 -2.99 7.73
CA ASN A 155 24.64 -1.97 7.35
C ASN A 155 25.39 -2.31 6.04
N VAL A 156 24.65 -2.63 4.98
CA VAL A 156 25.23 -2.87 3.64
C VAL A 156 24.45 -2.10 2.58
N GLN A 157 25.12 -1.86 1.45
CA GLN A 157 24.52 -1.23 0.29
C GLN A 157 24.39 -2.23 -0.86
N PHE A 158 23.27 -2.20 -1.57
CA PHE A 158 23.09 -2.89 -2.85
C PHE A 158 22.77 -1.86 -3.92
N ALA A 159 23.42 -1.97 -5.07
CA ALA A 159 23.07 -1.22 -6.26
C ALA A 159 22.98 -2.17 -7.46
N LEU A 160 21.76 -2.39 -7.93
CA LEU A 160 21.45 -3.25 -9.06
C LEU A 160 20.97 -2.37 -10.22
N ASP A 161 21.67 -2.41 -11.35
CA ASP A 161 21.34 -1.68 -12.58
C ASP A 161 21.37 -2.65 -13.78
N THR A 162 20.32 -3.46 -13.89
CA THR A 162 20.24 -4.52 -14.90
C THR A 162 18.79 -4.91 -15.25
N GLU A 163 18.61 -5.43 -16.46
CA GLU A 163 17.33 -6.01 -16.92
C GLU A 163 17.20 -7.50 -16.56
N ASP A 164 18.30 -8.15 -16.15
CA ASP A 164 18.39 -9.61 -16.05
C ASP A 164 17.96 -10.17 -14.69
N MET A 165 17.84 -9.33 -13.65
CA MET A 165 17.53 -9.76 -12.28
C MET A 165 16.18 -9.22 -11.81
N GLU A 166 15.29 -10.12 -11.38
CA GLU A 166 13.96 -9.74 -10.87
C GLU A 166 14.03 -9.19 -9.44
N TYR A 167 15.01 -9.55 -8.62
CA TYR A 167 15.11 -9.17 -7.22
C TYR A 167 16.54 -8.93 -6.77
N VAL A 168 16.73 -8.10 -5.74
CA VAL A 168 18.01 -7.95 -5.03
C VAL A 168 18.07 -8.95 -3.88
N ILE A 169 16.98 -9.08 -3.10
CA ILE A 169 16.92 -9.97 -1.93
C ILE A 169 15.67 -10.85 -2.01
N TYR A 170 15.87 -12.17 -1.94
CA TYR A 170 14.80 -13.15 -1.89
C TYR A 170 14.86 -13.96 -0.59
N LEU A 171 13.80 -13.89 0.21
CA LEU A 171 13.68 -14.59 1.50
C LEU A 171 12.66 -15.73 1.38
N ASP A 172 13.15 -16.96 1.23
CA ASP A 172 12.31 -18.18 1.20
C ASP A 172 12.20 -18.86 2.58
N THR A 173 12.79 -18.28 3.61
CA THR A 173 12.81 -18.82 4.98
C THR A 173 12.28 -17.82 6.02
N ASP A 174 11.84 -18.31 7.18
CA ASP A 174 11.31 -17.46 8.24
C ASP A 174 12.42 -16.75 9.03
N TYR A 175 12.05 -15.75 9.82
CA TYR A 175 12.90 -15.11 10.84
C TYR A 175 14.15 -14.38 10.32
N ASN A 176 14.16 -13.99 9.04
CA ASN A 176 15.18 -13.11 8.50
C ASN A 176 14.96 -11.65 8.96
N THR A 177 16.04 -10.88 8.99
CA THR A 177 16.01 -9.45 9.28
C THR A 177 16.92 -8.71 8.32
N ILE A 178 16.37 -7.74 7.60
CA ILE A 178 17.10 -6.73 6.83
C ILE A 178 17.03 -5.44 7.63
N LYS A 179 18.18 -4.83 7.94
CA LYS A 179 18.20 -3.59 8.71
C LYS A 179 19.35 -2.67 8.37
N ASN A 180 19.15 -1.36 8.50
CA ASN A 180 20.19 -0.36 8.25
C ASN A 180 20.81 -0.48 6.85
N CYS A 181 20.05 -0.97 5.86
CA CYS A 181 20.55 -1.19 4.51
C CYS A 181 20.13 -0.05 3.58
N TYR A 182 20.92 0.17 2.53
CA TYR A 182 20.57 1.04 1.41
C TYR A 182 20.50 0.18 0.14
N ILE A 183 19.31 0.02 -0.44
CA ILE A 183 19.09 -0.94 -1.54
C ILE A 183 18.48 -0.20 -2.71
N THR A 184 19.17 -0.17 -3.85
CA THR A 184 18.65 0.36 -5.11
C THR A 184 18.52 -0.73 -6.15
N HIS A 185 17.41 -0.66 -6.90
CA HIS A 185 17.16 -1.51 -8.06
C HIS A 185 16.60 -0.64 -9.18
N GLU A 186 17.46 -0.36 -10.15
CA GLU A 186 17.11 0.36 -11.36
C GLU A 186 17.09 -0.65 -12.52
N THR A 187 16.05 -0.58 -13.35
CA THR A 187 15.93 -1.48 -14.49
C THR A 187 15.21 -0.80 -15.64
N GLU A 188 15.66 -1.06 -16.87
CA GLU A 188 14.89 -0.81 -18.10
C GLU A 188 14.04 -2.05 -18.47
N GLY A 189 14.22 -3.15 -17.74
CA GLY A 189 13.51 -4.41 -17.91
C GLY A 189 12.08 -4.35 -17.38
N VAL A 190 11.30 -5.37 -17.69
CA VAL A 190 9.86 -5.37 -17.36
C VAL A 190 9.55 -5.69 -15.89
N LYS A 191 10.53 -6.06 -15.05
CA LYS A 191 10.28 -6.48 -13.66
C LYS A 191 11.41 -6.08 -12.71
N ALA A 192 11.03 -5.55 -11.56
CA ALA A 192 11.92 -5.30 -10.43
C ALA A 192 11.13 -5.42 -9.12
N GLN A 193 11.31 -6.52 -8.39
CA GLN A 193 10.75 -6.80 -7.07
C GLN A 193 11.89 -6.81 -6.06
N THR A 194 12.32 -5.64 -5.62
CA THR A 194 13.62 -5.43 -4.97
C THR A 194 13.85 -6.33 -3.76
N ILE A 195 12.87 -6.43 -2.87
CA ILE A 195 12.86 -7.41 -1.78
C ILE A 195 11.61 -8.30 -1.91
N VAL A 196 11.82 -9.61 -1.98
CA VAL A 196 10.75 -10.61 -1.98
C VAL A 196 10.78 -11.39 -0.67
N ILE A 197 9.67 -11.36 0.06
CA ILE A 197 9.46 -12.11 1.31
C ILE A 197 8.41 -13.19 1.05
N ASN A 198 8.84 -14.39 0.70
CA ASN A 198 7.95 -15.49 0.30
C ASN A 198 7.40 -16.30 1.49
N THR A 199 7.58 -15.82 2.72
CA THR A 199 7.29 -16.57 3.94
C THR A 199 7.05 -15.66 5.16
N ASN A 200 7.12 -16.19 6.38
CA ASN A 200 6.60 -15.59 7.59
C ASN A 200 7.68 -15.03 8.52
N ASN A 201 7.26 -14.19 9.48
CA ASN A 201 8.09 -13.77 10.62
C ASN A 201 9.38 -13.02 10.24
N ASN A 202 9.44 -12.41 9.06
CA ASN A 202 10.59 -11.62 8.60
C ASN A 202 10.44 -10.14 8.96
N LYS A 203 11.56 -9.43 8.97
CA LYS A 203 11.62 -8.01 9.29
C LYS A 203 12.43 -7.24 8.25
N VAL A 204 11.91 -6.10 7.81
CA VAL A 204 12.66 -5.07 7.07
C VAL A 204 12.52 -3.78 7.84
N ILE A 205 13.63 -3.30 8.43
CA ILE A 205 13.59 -2.19 9.39
C ILE A 205 14.69 -1.16 9.16
N ASN A 206 14.42 0.11 9.41
CA ASN A 206 15.43 1.18 9.36
C ASN A 206 16.31 1.15 8.10
N SER A 207 15.72 0.90 6.94
CA SER A 207 16.43 0.77 5.66
C SER A 207 15.85 1.74 4.63
N THR A 208 16.66 2.09 3.63
CA THR A 208 16.22 2.86 2.47
C THR A 208 16.15 1.93 1.26
N ILE A 209 14.99 1.87 0.60
CA ILE A 209 14.76 1.01 -0.56
C ILE A 209 14.25 1.87 -1.74
N LEU A 210 15.01 1.86 -2.82
CA LEU A 210 14.71 2.56 -4.07
C LEU A 210 14.44 1.55 -5.19
N THR A 211 13.39 1.76 -5.96
CA THR A 211 13.10 0.95 -7.15
C THR A 211 12.63 1.83 -8.30
N CYS A 212 13.32 1.75 -9.43
CA CYS A 212 13.02 2.49 -10.63
C CYS A 212 12.85 1.52 -11.80
N GLY A 213 11.77 1.66 -12.56
CA GLY A 213 11.60 0.89 -13.80
C GLY A 213 10.38 1.28 -14.61
N PRO A 214 10.16 0.67 -15.79
CA PRO A 214 9.03 1.00 -16.65
C PRO A 214 7.69 0.64 -15.97
N SER A 215 6.69 1.53 -16.08
CA SER A 215 5.33 1.23 -15.61
C SER A 215 4.64 0.29 -16.61
N SER A 216 4.84 -1.02 -16.46
CA SER A 216 4.24 -2.04 -17.32
C SER A 216 2.90 -2.55 -16.76
N SER A 217 2.04 -3.07 -17.64
CA SER A 217 0.74 -3.61 -17.25
C SER A 217 0.89 -4.84 -16.34
N VAL A 218 -0.01 -4.97 -15.36
CA VAL A 218 -0.14 -6.19 -14.54
C VAL A 218 -0.53 -7.37 -15.44
N ASP A 219 0.17 -8.49 -15.29
CA ASP A 219 -0.27 -9.77 -15.87
C ASP A 219 -1.39 -10.36 -14.99
N PHE A 220 -2.64 -10.17 -15.42
CA PHE A 220 -3.82 -10.67 -14.69
C PHE A 220 -3.97 -12.20 -14.76
N ASP A 221 -3.25 -12.88 -15.65
CA ASP A 221 -3.23 -14.35 -15.69
C ASP A 221 -2.19 -14.93 -14.71
N ALA A 222 -1.20 -14.14 -14.28
CA ALA A 222 -0.20 -14.53 -13.30
C ALA A 222 -0.79 -14.76 -11.90
N GLN A 223 -0.16 -15.64 -11.12
CA GLN A 223 -0.65 -16.07 -9.80
C GLN A 223 0.49 -16.06 -8.76
N PRO A 224 0.62 -15.01 -7.92
CA PRO A 224 -0.23 -13.81 -7.87
C PRO A 224 -0.04 -12.86 -9.06
N ASN A 225 -1.06 -12.03 -9.32
CA ASN A 225 -1.05 -10.97 -10.32
C ASN A 225 -0.45 -9.69 -9.71
N LEU A 226 0.89 -9.61 -9.74
CA LEU A 226 1.64 -8.51 -9.13
C LEU A 226 1.93 -7.41 -10.15
N ALA A 227 2.07 -6.18 -9.65
CA ALA A 227 2.75 -5.15 -10.41
C ALA A 227 4.18 -5.59 -10.77
N PRO A 228 4.69 -5.22 -11.96
CA PRO A 228 6.02 -5.65 -12.33
C PRO A 228 7.14 -4.93 -11.56
N ILE A 229 6.92 -3.67 -11.15
CA ILE A 229 7.87 -2.86 -10.38
C ILE A 229 7.35 -2.68 -8.96
N ILE A 230 8.08 -3.22 -7.97
CA ILE A 230 7.73 -3.25 -6.54
C ILE A 230 8.98 -3.04 -5.66
N ASN A 231 8.94 -2.16 -4.64
CA ASN A 231 10.03 -2.13 -3.65
C ASN A 231 10.04 -3.42 -2.82
N ILE A 232 8.93 -3.75 -2.16
CA ILE A 232 8.80 -4.94 -1.33
C ILE A 232 7.52 -5.71 -1.65
N TRP A 233 7.68 -7.00 -1.96
CA TRP A 233 6.57 -7.95 -2.03
C TRP A 233 6.62 -8.95 -0.87
N VAL A 234 5.50 -9.09 -0.15
CA VAL A 234 5.32 -10.04 0.96
C VAL A 234 4.21 -11.04 0.63
N ALA A 235 4.54 -12.33 0.59
CA ALA A 235 3.58 -13.41 0.34
C ALA A 235 3.17 -14.17 1.62
N GLY A 236 3.83 -13.94 2.75
CA GLY A 236 3.57 -14.63 4.02
C GLY A 236 3.01 -13.74 5.14
N SER A 237 2.90 -14.32 6.34
CA SER A 237 2.25 -13.75 7.53
C SER A 237 3.23 -13.31 8.62
N ASN A 238 2.79 -12.48 9.55
CA ASN A 238 3.57 -12.01 10.71
C ASN A 238 4.88 -11.28 10.35
N ASN A 239 4.95 -10.68 9.15
CA ASN A 239 6.09 -9.88 8.73
C ASN A 239 5.94 -8.43 9.22
N ILE A 240 7.08 -7.79 9.48
CA ILE A 240 7.15 -6.41 9.95
C ILE A 240 7.99 -5.59 8.98
N ILE A 241 7.37 -4.55 8.42
CA ILE A 241 8.02 -3.54 7.59
C ILE A 241 7.93 -2.21 8.36
N SER A 242 9.01 -1.77 8.99
CA SER A 242 8.95 -0.58 9.85
C SER A 242 10.13 0.37 9.75
N ASP A 243 9.84 1.66 9.95
CA ASP A 243 10.87 2.70 10.07
C ASP A 243 11.77 2.79 8.82
N ASN A 244 11.26 2.43 7.63
CA ASN A 244 11.99 2.47 6.37
C ASN A 244 11.65 3.73 5.56
N GLU A 245 12.54 4.07 4.64
CA GLU A 245 12.30 5.03 3.57
C GLU A 245 12.18 4.31 2.23
N PHE A 246 11.07 4.53 1.53
CA PHE A 246 10.80 3.96 0.22
C PHE A 246 10.72 5.05 -0.85
N LEU A 247 11.31 4.77 -2.01
CA LEU A 247 11.07 5.52 -3.23
C LEU A 247 10.79 4.54 -4.38
N VAL A 248 9.65 4.72 -5.05
CA VAL A 248 9.29 3.95 -6.27
C VAL A 248 8.97 4.88 -7.42
N ASN A 249 9.67 4.73 -8.55
CA ASN A 249 9.54 5.61 -9.70
C ASN A 249 9.31 4.84 -11.01
N ALA A 250 8.36 5.32 -11.80
CA ALA A 250 8.21 4.91 -13.19
C ALA A 250 9.21 5.67 -14.07
N THR A 251 10.08 4.97 -14.79
CA THR A 251 11.04 5.59 -15.71
C THR A 251 10.41 5.89 -17.08
N THR A 252 9.57 4.97 -17.56
CA THR A 252 8.88 5.08 -18.84
C THR A 252 7.48 4.46 -18.79
N LYS A 253 6.63 4.83 -19.76
CA LYS A 253 5.30 4.23 -19.91
C LYS A 253 5.40 2.88 -20.62
N GLY A 254 5.19 1.80 -19.89
CA GLY A 254 5.35 0.41 -20.35
C GLY A 254 4.08 -0.30 -20.81
N GLY A 255 2.93 0.37 -20.94
CA GLY A 255 1.68 -0.26 -21.37
C GLY A 255 0.43 0.59 -21.20
N ASN A 256 -0.74 -0.04 -21.36
CA ASN A 256 -2.01 0.55 -20.93
C ASN A 256 -2.21 0.21 -19.45
N MET A 257 -2.45 1.22 -18.60
CA MET A 257 -2.54 1.04 -17.14
C MET A 257 -1.25 0.47 -16.55
N GLY A 258 -0.10 1.02 -16.96
CA GLY A 258 1.19 0.67 -16.39
C GLY A 258 1.20 0.84 -14.88
N THR A 259 1.59 -0.19 -14.12
CA THR A 259 1.44 -0.17 -12.66
C THR A 259 2.77 -0.37 -11.95
N ILE A 260 3.04 0.46 -10.94
CA ILE A 260 4.14 0.28 -10.00
C ILE A 260 3.60 0.36 -8.57
N GLU A 261 4.21 -0.36 -7.63
CA GLU A 261 3.79 -0.40 -6.22
C GLU A 261 4.99 -0.20 -5.29
N SER A 262 4.81 0.45 -4.14
CA SER A 262 5.91 0.48 -3.15
C SER A 262 5.90 -0.81 -2.32
N ILE A 263 4.82 -1.07 -1.57
CA ILE A 263 4.70 -2.26 -0.73
C ILE A 263 3.46 -3.07 -1.13
N THR A 264 3.68 -4.34 -1.48
CA THR A 264 2.61 -5.27 -1.82
C THR A 264 2.57 -6.44 -0.83
N VAL A 265 1.41 -6.75 -0.28
CA VAL A 265 1.20 -7.96 0.53
C VAL A 265 0.16 -8.83 -0.16
N GLN A 266 0.61 -9.86 -0.85
CA GLN A 266 -0.25 -10.73 -1.62
C GLN A 266 0.38 -12.12 -1.78
N GLY A 267 -0.39 -13.14 -1.48
CA GLY A 267 0.02 -14.53 -1.66
C GLY A 267 -0.57 -15.12 -2.93
N LYS A 268 -0.17 -16.36 -3.22
CA LYS A 268 -0.84 -17.16 -4.27
C LYS A 268 -2.35 -17.28 -3.95
N PRO A 269 -3.21 -17.44 -4.97
CA PRO A 269 -4.65 -17.62 -4.75
C PRO A 269 -4.96 -18.73 -3.75
N GLY A 270 -5.89 -18.43 -2.84
CA GLY A 270 -6.31 -19.37 -1.80
C GLY A 270 -5.41 -19.43 -0.56
N VAL A 271 -4.31 -18.67 -0.53
CA VAL A 271 -3.50 -18.46 0.67
C VAL A 271 -4.11 -17.34 1.50
N ASN A 272 -4.30 -17.58 2.80
CA ASN A 272 -4.66 -16.54 3.74
C ASN A 272 -3.40 -15.95 4.37
N ILE A 273 -3.35 -14.63 4.47
CA ILE A 273 -2.23 -13.88 5.03
C ILE A 273 -2.70 -13.15 6.28
N TYR A 274 -1.93 -13.26 7.36
CA TYR A 274 -2.29 -12.75 8.68
C TYR A 274 -1.22 -11.84 9.27
N ASN A 275 -1.67 -10.89 10.10
CA ASN A 275 -0.84 -10.18 11.09
C ASN A 275 0.40 -9.47 10.51
N ASN A 276 0.35 -9.00 9.26
CA ASN A 276 1.44 -8.18 8.74
C ASN A 276 1.32 -6.77 9.29
N THR A 277 2.47 -6.16 9.59
CA THR A 277 2.55 -4.80 10.14
C THR A 277 3.41 -3.94 9.23
N ILE A 278 2.83 -2.83 8.76
CA ILE A 278 3.52 -1.78 8.01
C ILE A 278 3.41 -0.49 8.81
N THR A 279 4.50 -0.07 9.46
CA THR A 279 4.45 1.06 10.41
C THR A 279 5.62 2.01 10.34
N ASN A 280 5.37 3.29 10.58
CA ASN A 280 6.41 4.34 10.68
C ASN A 280 7.29 4.47 9.42
N ASN A 281 6.81 4.07 8.23
CA ASN A 281 7.59 4.22 7.01
C ASN A 281 7.32 5.59 6.37
N VAL A 282 8.31 6.09 5.63
CA VAL A 282 8.16 7.20 4.68
C VAL A 282 8.14 6.59 3.29
N ILE A 283 7.07 6.81 2.53
CA ILE A 283 6.87 6.22 1.20
C ILE A 283 6.66 7.37 0.21
N ASN A 284 7.56 7.50 -0.75
CA ASN A 284 7.46 8.45 -1.84
C ASN A 284 7.34 7.71 -3.17
N GLY A 285 6.59 8.25 -4.12
CA GLY A 285 6.57 7.67 -5.46
C GLY A 285 6.14 8.62 -6.57
N GLN A 286 6.68 8.37 -7.76
CA GLN A 286 6.37 9.08 -8.99
C GLN A 286 5.95 8.08 -10.07
N GLY A 287 4.65 8.08 -10.38
CA GLY A 287 4.05 7.27 -11.42
C GLY A 287 3.87 8.05 -12.72
N ILE A 288 3.83 7.33 -13.83
CA ILE A 288 3.34 7.87 -15.11
C ILE A 288 1.87 7.49 -15.27
N ASP A 289 1.51 6.24 -14.98
CA ASP A 289 0.15 5.71 -15.14
C ASP A 289 -0.47 5.39 -13.76
N TYR A 290 -0.33 4.16 -13.26
CA TYR A 290 -0.94 3.71 -12.01
C TYR A 290 0.15 3.51 -10.96
N ILE A 291 -0.08 4.07 -9.77
CA ILE A 291 0.84 3.93 -8.65
C ILE A 291 0.08 3.64 -7.35
N TYR A 292 0.60 2.70 -6.56
CA TYR A 292 0.07 2.35 -5.24
C TYR A 292 1.17 2.44 -4.19
N ALA A 293 0.90 3.09 -3.05
CA ALA A 293 1.86 3.11 -1.95
C ALA A 293 1.85 1.77 -1.20
N ILE A 294 0.68 1.36 -0.70
CA ILE A 294 0.52 0.10 0.03
C ILE A 294 -0.68 -0.67 -0.52
N ASN A 295 -0.43 -1.85 -1.07
CA ASN A 295 -1.44 -2.71 -1.67
C ASN A 295 -1.50 -4.06 -0.96
N PHE A 296 -2.63 -4.37 -0.34
CA PHE A 296 -2.93 -5.71 0.17
C PHE A 296 -3.84 -6.42 -0.82
N GLY A 297 -3.41 -7.59 -1.29
CA GLY A 297 -4.24 -8.47 -2.10
C GLY A 297 -5.35 -9.18 -1.30
N PRO A 298 -6.08 -10.10 -1.95
CA PRO A 298 -7.17 -10.83 -1.32
C PRO A 298 -6.71 -11.69 -0.14
N SER A 299 -7.64 -12.02 0.76
CA SER A 299 -7.43 -12.94 1.89
C SER A 299 -6.43 -12.41 2.93
N THR A 300 -6.47 -11.11 3.21
CA THR A 300 -5.61 -10.45 4.21
C THR A 300 -6.37 -10.13 5.50
N TYR A 301 -5.80 -10.54 6.63
CA TYR A 301 -6.47 -10.51 7.92
C TYR A 301 -5.59 -9.94 9.03
N ASN A 302 -6.23 -9.32 10.02
CA ASN A 302 -5.60 -8.89 11.28
C ASN A 302 -4.33 -8.04 11.07
N SER A 303 -4.22 -7.36 9.94
CA SER A 303 -3.02 -6.64 9.56
C SER A 303 -3.14 -5.16 9.92
N THR A 304 -2.00 -4.52 10.16
CA THR A 304 -1.93 -3.14 10.66
C THR A 304 -1.10 -2.28 9.71
N ILE A 305 -1.67 -1.16 9.27
CA ILE A 305 -1.01 -0.12 8.49
C ILE A 305 -1.10 1.17 9.29
N ARG A 306 -0.01 1.62 9.91
CA ARG A 306 -0.06 2.69 10.90
C ARG A 306 1.11 3.67 10.85
N ASN A 307 0.85 4.95 11.13
CA ASN A 307 1.90 5.97 11.29
C ASN A 307 2.82 6.11 10.06
N ASN A 308 2.37 5.74 8.86
CA ASN A 308 3.16 5.93 7.65
C ASN A 308 2.94 7.34 7.09
N THR A 309 3.97 7.92 6.49
CA THR A 309 3.90 9.13 5.69
C THR A 309 3.99 8.73 4.23
N ILE A 310 2.96 9.02 3.44
CA ILE A 310 2.80 8.55 2.06
C ILE A 310 2.65 9.77 1.15
N HIS A 311 3.51 9.90 0.15
CA HIS A 311 3.43 10.92 -0.90
C HIS A 311 3.48 10.24 -2.27
N MET A 312 2.36 10.22 -2.99
CA MET A 312 2.29 9.57 -4.32
C MET A 312 1.79 10.55 -5.36
N ASN A 313 2.58 10.73 -6.42
CA ASN A 313 2.18 11.53 -7.56
C ASN A 313 2.10 10.63 -8.80
N SER A 314 1.09 10.82 -9.64
CA SER A 314 0.99 10.16 -10.94
C SER A 314 0.32 11.05 -11.97
N SER A 315 0.49 10.75 -13.26
CA SER A 315 -0.23 11.49 -14.31
C SER A 315 -1.65 10.98 -14.52
N THR A 316 -2.02 9.79 -14.03
CA THR A 316 -3.36 9.19 -14.27
C THR A 316 -4.03 8.65 -13.02
N TYR A 317 -3.35 7.81 -12.25
CA TYR A 317 -3.95 7.14 -11.10
C TYR A 317 -2.97 7.07 -9.93
N ALA A 318 -3.39 7.56 -8.76
CA ALA A 318 -2.61 7.49 -7.52
C ALA A 318 -3.44 6.91 -6.37
N ASN A 319 -2.86 5.94 -5.66
CA ASN A 319 -3.50 5.27 -4.53
C ASN A 319 -2.59 5.25 -3.30
N GLY A 320 -3.13 5.67 -2.17
CA GLY A 320 -2.44 5.64 -0.89
C GLY A 320 -2.41 4.22 -0.31
N ILE A 321 -3.55 3.74 0.17
CA ILE A 321 -3.67 2.42 0.80
C ILE A 321 -4.85 1.65 0.21
N GLN A 322 -4.59 0.44 -0.25
CA GLN A 322 -5.60 -0.45 -0.80
C GLN A 322 -5.67 -1.77 -0.04
N LEU A 323 -6.89 -2.18 0.31
CA LEU A 323 -7.24 -3.57 0.59
C LEU A 323 -8.06 -4.11 -0.59
N MET A 324 -7.36 -4.76 -1.51
CA MET A 324 -7.90 -5.29 -2.75
C MET A 324 -8.56 -6.64 -2.54
N GLU A 325 -9.76 -6.78 -3.09
CA GLU A 325 -10.52 -8.03 -3.16
C GLU A 325 -10.91 -8.64 -1.81
N SER A 326 -12.05 -9.32 -1.82
CA SER A 326 -12.57 -10.00 -0.65
C SER A 326 -12.16 -11.47 -0.63
N PRO A 327 -12.03 -12.11 0.54
CA PRO A 327 -12.29 -11.57 1.88
C PRO A 327 -11.08 -10.83 2.47
N SER A 328 -11.30 -9.77 3.25
CA SER A 328 -10.25 -9.10 4.02
C SER A 328 -10.84 -8.46 5.28
N SER A 329 -10.37 -8.87 6.47
CA SER A 329 -11.09 -8.61 7.72
C SER A 329 -10.20 -8.34 8.93
N ASN A 330 -10.75 -7.59 9.89
CA ASN A 330 -10.08 -7.17 11.13
C ASN A 330 -8.78 -6.38 10.87
N ASN A 331 -8.68 -5.68 9.74
CA ASN A 331 -7.52 -4.86 9.42
C ASN A 331 -7.67 -3.46 10.02
N THR A 332 -6.54 -2.87 10.41
CA THR A 332 -6.49 -1.51 10.98
C THR A 332 -5.61 -0.62 10.11
N ILE A 333 -6.18 0.49 9.63
CA ILE A 333 -5.49 1.56 8.91
C ILE A 333 -5.59 2.82 9.77
N ALA A 334 -4.50 3.22 10.42
CA ALA A 334 -4.58 4.28 11.41
C ALA A 334 -3.41 5.27 11.50
N ASN A 335 -3.69 6.53 11.76
CA ASN A 335 -2.68 7.59 11.98
C ASN A 335 -1.69 7.75 10.82
N ASN A 336 -2.09 7.43 9.59
CA ASN A 336 -1.25 7.67 8.41
C ASN A 336 -1.45 9.11 7.91
N TYR A 337 -0.39 9.71 7.39
CA TYR A 337 -0.45 10.93 6.59
C TYR A 337 -0.33 10.51 5.12
N ILE A 338 -1.33 10.86 4.31
CA ILE A 338 -1.45 10.43 2.91
C ILE A 338 -1.65 11.68 2.07
N GLU A 339 -0.71 11.96 1.17
CA GLU A 339 -0.77 13.03 0.18
C GLU A 339 -0.68 12.43 -1.22
N LEU A 340 -1.70 12.71 -2.03
CA LEU A 340 -1.85 12.13 -3.36
C LEU A 340 -2.09 13.21 -4.40
N GLN A 341 -1.42 13.08 -5.53
CA GLN A 341 -1.73 13.87 -6.73
C GLN A 341 -1.84 12.94 -7.93
N ALA A 342 -2.97 12.99 -8.62
CA ALA A 342 -3.12 12.41 -9.95
C ALA A 342 -3.37 13.54 -10.97
N GLY A 343 -3.45 13.19 -12.26
CA GLY A 343 -3.74 14.15 -13.30
C GLY A 343 -5.12 14.81 -13.15
N ARG A 344 -5.35 15.88 -13.91
CA ARG A 344 -6.63 16.61 -13.99
C ARG A 344 -7.36 16.35 -15.32
N ALA A 345 -6.90 15.38 -16.12
CA ALA A 345 -7.59 14.99 -17.34
C ALA A 345 -8.77 14.08 -17.00
N TYR A 346 -9.71 13.98 -17.95
CA TYR A 346 -10.94 13.21 -17.78
C TYR A 346 -10.66 11.75 -17.34
N LYS A 347 -11.19 11.37 -16.17
CA LYS A 347 -11.04 10.07 -15.48
C LYS A 347 -9.74 9.83 -14.71
N ASP A 348 -8.84 10.81 -14.65
CA ASP A 348 -7.70 10.68 -13.76
C ASP A 348 -8.18 10.61 -12.30
N THR A 349 -7.69 9.66 -11.52
CA THR A 349 -8.28 9.34 -10.20
C THR A 349 -7.26 9.26 -9.08
N ALA A 350 -7.60 9.83 -7.92
CA ALA A 350 -6.87 9.64 -6.68
C ALA A 350 -7.73 8.94 -5.62
N TYR A 351 -7.15 7.91 -4.98
CA TYR A 351 -7.77 7.14 -3.89
C TYR A 351 -6.91 7.23 -2.62
N GLY A 352 -7.42 7.90 -1.59
CA GLY A 352 -6.74 7.96 -0.29
C GLY A 352 -6.62 6.58 0.34
N ILE A 353 -7.76 6.00 0.72
CA ILE A 353 -7.88 4.63 1.22
C ILE A 353 -9.01 3.94 0.48
N VAL A 354 -8.78 2.73 -0.05
CA VAL A 354 -9.81 1.95 -0.73
C VAL A 354 -9.90 0.52 -0.22
N LEU A 355 -11.13 0.07 0.05
CA LEU A 355 -11.48 -1.32 0.35
C LEU A 355 -12.42 -1.82 -0.75
N SER A 356 -11.93 -2.78 -1.55
CA SER A 356 -12.59 -3.20 -2.79
C SER A 356 -13.13 -4.62 -2.71
N SER A 357 -14.41 -4.83 -2.42
CA SER A 357 -15.01 -6.17 -2.44
C SER A 357 -15.58 -6.55 -3.81
N TRP A 358 -14.83 -7.39 -4.52
CA TRP A 358 -15.26 -8.07 -5.74
C TRP A 358 -15.70 -9.51 -5.43
N GLY A 359 -16.83 -9.96 -5.99
CA GLY A 359 -17.24 -11.37 -5.93
C GLY A 359 -18.04 -11.81 -4.69
N GLY A 360 -18.42 -10.87 -3.82
CA GLY A 360 -19.40 -11.10 -2.76
C GLY A 360 -18.92 -11.86 -1.52
N LYS A 361 -17.61 -11.99 -1.30
CA LYS A 361 -17.08 -12.45 -0.01
C LYS A 361 -16.91 -11.26 0.95
N THR A 362 -16.85 -11.55 2.24
CA THR A 362 -17.00 -10.53 3.27
C THR A 362 -15.69 -9.80 3.58
N PHE A 363 -15.75 -8.47 3.59
CA PHE A 363 -14.93 -7.60 4.44
C PHE A 363 -15.66 -7.39 5.75
N GLU A 364 -15.01 -7.63 6.88
CA GLU A 364 -15.64 -7.39 8.18
C GLU A 364 -14.68 -6.79 9.20
N ASN A 365 -15.24 -5.98 10.11
CA ASN A 365 -14.55 -5.47 11.31
C ASN A 365 -13.29 -4.64 11.01
N ASN A 366 -13.26 -3.94 9.88
CA ASN A 366 -12.12 -3.11 9.52
C ASN A 366 -12.22 -1.74 10.21
N ILE A 367 -11.06 -1.18 10.58
CA ILE A 367 -10.96 0.10 11.27
C ILE A 367 -10.11 1.06 10.43
N ILE A 368 -10.66 2.22 10.10
CA ILE A 368 -9.98 3.32 9.42
C ILE A 368 -10.05 4.55 10.33
N GLU A 369 -8.95 4.91 10.99
CA GLU A 369 -9.00 5.98 12.00
C GLU A 369 -7.80 6.93 12.08
N ASN A 370 -8.08 8.18 12.44
CA ASN A 370 -7.06 9.21 12.69
C ASN A 370 -6.11 9.46 11.50
N ASN A 371 -6.50 9.09 10.28
CA ASN A 371 -5.67 9.35 9.10
C ASN A 371 -5.87 10.79 8.64
N THR A 372 -4.80 11.40 8.13
CA THR A 372 -4.86 12.67 7.39
C THR A 372 -4.70 12.37 5.92
N ILE A 373 -5.66 12.76 5.09
CA ILE A 373 -5.65 12.51 3.65
C ILE A 373 -5.79 13.84 2.92
N LEU A 374 -4.80 14.15 2.09
CA LEU A 374 -4.81 15.25 1.14
C LEU A 374 -4.76 14.64 -0.26
N ALA A 375 -5.72 14.95 -1.12
CA ALA A 375 -5.74 14.37 -2.46
C ALA A 375 -6.26 15.34 -3.52
N ASP A 376 -5.59 15.35 -4.68
CA ASP A 376 -5.96 16.16 -5.84
C ASP A 376 -5.98 15.36 -7.15
N SER A 377 -7.07 15.46 -7.91
CA SER A 377 -7.24 14.78 -9.23
C SER A 377 -8.47 15.29 -9.98
N ASP A 378 -8.78 14.78 -11.18
CA ASP A 378 -10.12 14.91 -11.80
C ASP A 378 -11.21 14.27 -10.92
N GLN A 379 -11.03 13.00 -10.56
CA GLN A 379 -11.89 12.24 -9.64
C GLN A 379 -11.13 11.90 -8.34
N VAL A 380 -11.72 12.17 -7.18
CA VAL A 380 -11.06 11.90 -5.89
C VAL A 380 -12.00 11.18 -4.94
N TYR A 381 -11.50 10.12 -4.31
CA TYR A 381 -12.11 9.48 -3.15
C TYR A 381 -11.13 9.56 -1.97
N GLY A 382 -11.53 10.25 -0.90
CA GLY A 382 -10.75 10.25 0.34
C GLY A 382 -10.69 8.85 0.95
N ILE A 383 -11.87 8.27 1.20
CA ILE A 383 -12.04 6.88 1.64
C ILE A 383 -13.16 6.25 0.82
N GLU A 384 -12.86 5.17 0.10
CA GLU A 384 -13.88 4.34 -0.54
C GLU A 384 -13.93 2.95 0.11
N VAL A 385 -15.14 2.50 0.46
CA VAL A 385 -15.38 1.12 0.87
C VAL A 385 -16.57 0.59 0.08
N PHE A 386 -16.31 -0.17 -0.98
CA PHE A 386 -17.38 -0.67 -1.83
C PHE A 386 -17.52 -2.19 -1.81
N SER A 387 -18.72 -2.64 -2.17
CA SER A 387 -19.08 -4.04 -2.24
C SER A 387 -19.91 -4.34 -3.48
N ASN A 388 -19.27 -4.93 -4.50
CA ASN A 388 -19.98 -5.48 -5.65
C ASN A 388 -20.65 -6.81 -5.26
N VAL A 389 -21.89 -6.74 -4.76
CA VAL A 389 -22.74 -7.92 -4.59
C VAL A 389 -23.87 -7.92 -5.59
N GLY A 390 -23.76 -8.79 -6.61
CA GLY A 390 -24.89 -9.27 -7.39
C GLY A 390 -25.83 -10.22 -6.61
N SER A 391 -25.76 -10.24 -5.27
CA SER A 391 -26.53 -11.12 -4.41
C SER A 391 -27.13 -10.35 -3.23
N SER A 392 -28.20 -10.87 -2.63
CA SER A 392 -29.03 -10.21 -1.63
C SER A 392 -28.40 -10.05 -0.22
N LYS A 393 -27.06 -10.06 -0.12
CA LYS A 393 -26.34 -9.86 1.15
C LYS A 393 -25.13 -8.95 0.92
N PRO A 394 -25.01 -7.82 1.64
CA PRO A 394 -23.85 -6.95 1.56
C PRO A 394 -22.57 -7.70 1.99
N ALA A 395 -21.49 -7.46 1.25
CA ALA A 395 -20.18 -8.09 1.47
C ALA A 395 -19.22 -7.21 2.27
N VAL A 396 -19.67 -6.08 2.82
CA VAL A 396 -18.92 -5.28 3.81
C VAL A 396 -19.77 -5.16 5.06
N LEU A 397 -19.23 -5.55 6.21
CA LEU A 397 -19.89 -5.57 7.52
C LEU A 397 -19.04 -4.86 8.58
N ASN A 398 -19.67 -4.12 9.49
CA ASN A 398 -19.04 -3.65 10.73
C ASN A 398 -17.72 -2.87 10.51
N THR A 399 -17.70 -1.94 9.56
CA THR A 399 -16.52 -1.10 9.30
C THR A 399 -16.64 0.23 10.03
N SER A 400 -15.60 0.61 10.76
CA SER A 400 -15.54 1.89 11.49
C SER A 400 -14.61 2.86 10.76
N ILE A 401 -15.13 4.06 10.45
CA ILE A 401 -14.40 5.16 9.83
C ILE A 401 -14.49 6.37 10.76
N LYS A 402 -13.42 6.65 11.52
CA LYS A 402 -13.48 7.61 12.62
C LYS A 402 -12.30 8.56 12.73
N ASN A 403 -12.56 9.79 13.15
CA ASN A 403 -11.54 10.80 13.46
C ASN A 403 -10.55 11.09 12.31
N ASN A 404 -10.90 10.80 11.05
CA ASN A 404 -10.04 11.10 9.92
C ASN A 404 -10.18 12.59 9.54
N THR A 405 -9.10 13.17 9.03
CA THR A 405 -9.09 14.51 8.44
C THR A 405 -8.86 14.39 6.94
N LEU A 406 -9.84 14.78 6.14
CA LEU A 406 -9.83 14.64 4.68
C LEU A 406 -9.90 16.04 4.07
N THR A 407 -8.96 16.39 3.20
CA THR A 407 -8.99 17.61 2.39
C THR A 407 -8.76 17.21 0.95
N ILE A 408 -9.81 17.26 0.13
CA ILE A 408 -9.78 16.74 -1.22
C ILE A 408 -10.29 17.77 -2.23
N THR A 409 -9.61 17.85 -3.37
CA THR A 409 -9.89 18.82 -4.43
C THR A 409 -9.95 18.14 -5.79
N GLY A 410 -10.82 18.60 -6.68
CA GLY A 410 -10.96 17.99 -8.00
C GLY A 410 -12.19 18.44 -8.77
N ASN A 411 -12.49 17.79 -9.90
CA ASN A 411 -13.75 18.02 -10.61
C ASN A 411 -14.92 17.32 -9.92
N ASN A 412 -14.65 16.10 -9.44
CA ASN A 412 -15.58 15.21 -8.77
C ASN A 412 -14.92 14.66 -7.51
N THR A 413 -15.38 15.08 -6.32
CA THR A 413 -14.69 14.74 -5.06
C THR A 413 -15.63 14.09 -4.05
N VAL A 414 -15.27 12.95 -3.50
CA VAL A 414 -16.02 12.28 -2.43
C VAL A 414 -15.13 12.09 -1.20
N GLY A 415 -15.54 12.68 -0.07
CA GLY A 415 -14.80 12.49 1.19
C GLY A 415 -14.80 11.03 1.61
N ILE A 416 -15.97 10.50 1.90
CA ILE A 416 -16.19 9.10 2.27
C ILE A 416 -17.30 8.50 1.41
N ALA A 417 -16.99 7.46 0.63
CA ALA A 417 -17.95 6.74 -0.19
C ALA A 417 -18.08 5.30 0.33
N VAL A 418 -19.29 4.88 0.71
CA VAL A 418 -19.50 3.53 1.25
C VAL A 418 -20.68 2.80 0.62
N MET A 419 -20.53 1.48 0.50
CA MET A 419 -21.55 0.51 0.09
C MET A 419 -21.43 -0.77 0.92
N GLY A 420 -22.52 -1.19 1.58
CA GLY A 420 -22.49 -2.34 2.50
C GLY A 420 -23.47 -2.21 3.68
N THR A 421 -23.17 -2.82 4.82
CA THR A 421 -24.00 -2.70 6.04
C THR A 421 -23.15 -2.47 7.28
N THR A 422 -23.77 -1.87 8.30
CA THR A 422 -23.20 -1.71 9.63
C THR A 422 -21.92 -0.86 9.59
N PHE A 423 -22.02 0.36 9.07
CA PHE A 423 -20.96 1.35 9.15
C PHE A 423 -21.11 2.25 10.38
N THR A 424 -19.97 2.61 10.97
CA THR A 424 -19.89 3.72 11.92
C THR A 424 -18.97 4.79 11.36
N ILE A 425 -19.55 5.89 10.87
CA ILE A 425 -18.84 7.05 10.32
C ILE A 425 -18.93 8.19 11.33
N LYS A 426 -17.82 8.47 12.03
CA LYS A 426 -17.86 9.32 13.22
C LYS A 426 -16.69 10.27 13.38
N ASN A 427 -16.96 11.51 13.80
CA ASN A 427 -15.91 12.48 14.18
C ASN A 427 -14.89 12.78 13.05
N ASN A 428 -15.24 12.56 11.79
CA ASN A 428 -14.35 12.91 10.68
C ASN A 428 -14.47 14.42 10.39
N THR A 429 -13.35 15.04 10.02
CA THR A 429 -13.30 16.40 9.45
C THR A 429 -13.10 16.25 7.94
N ILE A 430 -14.03 16.74 7.13
CA ILE A 430 -14.05 16.52 5.68
C ILE A 430 -14.20 17.86 4.97
N SER A 431 -13.22 18.25 4.18
CA SER A 431 -13.31 19.33 3.21
C SER A 431 -13.30 18.73 1.80
N SER A 432 -14.42 18.84 1.10
CA SER A 432 -14.60 18.31 -0.25
C SER A 432 -14.86 19.45 -1.23
N GLU A 433 -13.88 19.73 -2.09
CA GLU A 433 -13.93 20.84 -3.04
C GLU A 433 -13.98 20.32 -4.49
N GLY A 434 -15.18 19.94 -4.94
CA GLY A 434 -15.43 19.52 -6.31
C GLY A 434 -15.93 20.66 -7.20
N GLU A 435 -15.62 20.64 -8.50
CA GLU A 435 -16.13 21.67 -9.44
C GLU A 435 -17.56 21.39 -9.91
N THR A 436 -18.01 20.14 -9.91
CA THR A 436 -19.36 19.75 -10.39
C THR A 436 -20.05 18.72 -9.50
N PHE A 437 -21.37 18.80 -9.34
CA PHE A 437 -22.18 17.74 -8.73
C PHE A 437 -22.54 16.62 -9.74
N GLY A 438 -22.02 16.70 -10.97
CA GLY A 438 -22.15 15.62 -11.93
C GLY A 438 -21.29 14.41 -11.55
N THR A 439 -21.40 13.36 -12.35
CA THR A 439 -20.41 12.29 -12.40
C THR A 439 -19.97 12.17 -13.84
N ASN A 440 -18.66 12.17 -14.05
CA ASN A 440 -18.08 11.73 -15.31
C ASN A 440 -18.32 10.21 -15.49
N GLU A 441 -18.08 9.68 -16.69
CA GLU A 441 -18.05 8.22 -16.82
C GLU A 441 -16.95 7.68 -15.91
N THR A 442 -17.29 6.65 -15.14
CA THR A 442 -16.34 5.94 -14.28
C THR A 442 -16.59 4.44 -14.38
N VAL A 443 -15.55 3.66 -14.07
CA VAL A 443 -15.65 2.22 -13.85
C VAL A 443 -16.05 1.87 -12.41
N ASP A 444 -16.09 2.88 -11.54
CA ASP A 444 -16.39 2.73 -10.11
C ASP A 444 -17.87 2.39 -9.89
N TRP A 445 -18.11 1.59 -8.85
CA TRP A 445 -19.47 1.20 -8.47
C TRP A 445 -20.21 2.30 -7.75
N ILE A 446 -19.53 2.99 -6.85
CA ILE A 446 -20.01 4.22 -6.26
C ILE A 446 -19.52 5.33 -7.17
N LYS A 447 -20.42 6.08 -7.78
CA LYS A 447 -20.02 7.16 -8.70
C LYS A 447 -19.52 8.37 -7.91
N PRO A 448 -18.52 9.12 -8.40
CA PRO A 448 -17.93 10.24 -7.67
C PRO A 448 -18.79 11.50 -7.77
N TYR A 449 -19.98 11.50 -7.15
CA TYR A 449 -20.77 12.72 -6.99
C TYR A 449 -20.10 13.62 -5.96
N THR A 450 -19.86 14.89 -6.28
CA THR A 450 -19.23 15.79 -5.28
C THR A 450 -20.06 15.82 -3.99
N SER A 451 -19.48 15.34 -2.89
CA SER A 451 -20.14 15.23 -1.58
C SER A 451 -19.13 14.90 -0.48
N ALA A 452 -19.39 15.33 0.76
CA ALA A 452 -18.54 14.91 1.87
C ALA A 452 -18.74 13.41 2.18
N ILE A 453 -19.97 12.90 2.11
CA ILE A 453 -20.27 11.48 2.36
C ILE A 453 -21.31 10.95 1.35
N ILE A 454 -21.00 9.86 0.65
CA ILE A 454 -21.96 9.07 -0.15
C ILE A 454 -22.28 7.75 0.54
N LEU A 455 -23.58 7.47 0.68
CA LEU A 455 -24.13 6.19 1.16
C LEU A 455 -24.91 5.55 0.01
N ASP A 456 -24.31 4.57 -0.70
CA ASP A 456 -24.92 3.83 -1.81
C ASP A 456 -25.24 2.40 -1.38
N LYS A 457 -26.53 2.01 -1.38
CA LYS A 457 -27.01 0.69 -0.90
C LYS A 457 -26.50 0.35 0.50
N VAL A 458 -26.56 1.32 1.41
CA VAL A 458 -26.10 1.17 2.78
C VAL A 458 -27.25 0.74 3.69
N THR A 459 -27.00 -0.19 4.62
CA THR A 459 -27.96 -0.50 5.69
C THR A 459 -27.38 -0.45 7.11
N ASP A 460 -28.25 -0.29 8.10
CA ASP A 460 -27.95 -0.46 9.53
C ASP A 460 -26.75 0.39 10.03
N SER A 461 -26.67 1.64 9.58
CA SER A 461 -25.45 2.45 9.69
C SER A 461 -25.67 3.78 10.40
N THR A 462 -24.58 4.33 10.95
CA THR A 462 -24.59 5.61 11.67
C THR A 462 -23.56 6.59 11.11
N VAL A 463 -24.00 7.83 10.92
CA VAL A 463 -23.18 8.98 10.49
C VAL A 463 -23.34 10.09 11.53
N THR A 464 -22.36 10.25 12.41
CA THR A 464 -22.51 11.15 13.56
C THR A 464 -21.29 11.99 13.89
N GLN A 465 -21.51 13.20 14.40
CA GLN A 465 -20.44 14.05 14.94
C GLN A 465 -19.35 14.39 13.92
N ASN A 466 -19.63 14.32 12.62
CA ASN A 466 -18.68 14.73 11.59
C ASN A 466 -18.75 16.24 11.38
N ASP A 467 -17.62 16.86 11.05
CA ASP A 467 -17.52 18.23 10.59
C ASP A 467 -17.22 18.23 9.10
N MET A 468 -18.16 18.73 8.30
CA MET A 468 -18.19 18.57 6.86
C MET A 468 -18.32 19.94 6.20
N VAL A 469 -17.44 20.18 5.24
CA VAL A 469 -17.44 21.36 4.39
C VAL A 469 -17.44 20.88 2.94
N THR A 470 -18.50 21.23 2.21
CA THR A 470 -18.59 21.02 0.77
C THR A 470 -18.63 22.39 0.12
N THR A 471 -17.51 22.83 -0.46
CA THR A 471 -17.27 24.27 -0.68
C THR A 471 -17.94 24.85 -1.91
N THR A 472 -18.24 24.02 -2.91
CA THR A 472 -18.59 24.52 -4.25
C THR A 472 -19.95 24.02 -4.72
N VAL A 473 -20.20 22.71 -4.69
CA VAL A 473 -21.40 22.05 -5.22
C VAL A 473 -21.62 20.69 -4.55
N GLY A 474 -22.86 20.21 -4.58
CA GLY A 474 -23.28 18.91 -4.08
C GLY A 474 -23.62 18.90 -2.59
N PRO A 475 -24.38 17.89 -2.12
CA PRO A 475 -24.84 17.83 -0.75
C PRO A 475 -23.73 17.43 0.22
N GLY A 476 -23.91 17.76 1.49
CA GLY A 476 -23.02 17.26 2.55
C GLY A 476 -23.06 15.74 2.68
N VAL A 477 -24.25 15.17 2.76
CA VAL A 477 -24.48 13.71 2.77
C VAL A 477 -25.44 13.32 1.64
N TYR A 478 -25.02 12.39 0.78
CA TYR A 478 -25.83 11.87 -0.32
C TYR A 478 -26.22 10.41 -0.11
N VAL A 479 -27.52 10.15 0.09
CA VAL A 479 -28.05 8.81 0.37
C VAL A 479 -28.84 8.29 -0.82
N ILE A 480 -28.40 7.19 -1.42
CA ILE A 480 -28.94 6.71 -2.69
C ILE A 480 -29.16 5.19 -2.73
N ALA A 481 -29.85 4.77 -3.80
CA ALA A 481 -29.91 3.40 -4.28
C ALA A 481 -30.42 2.37 -3.26
N GLN A 482 -31.59 2.60 -2.67
CA GLN A 482 -32.25 1.67 -1.73
C GLN A 482 -31.48 1.46 -0.43
N SER A 483 -30.85 2.52 0.06
CA SER A 483 -30.31 2.54 1.43
C SER A 483 -31.45 2.48 2.45
N ASP A 484 -31.23 1.82 3.60
CA ASP A 484 -32.25 1.62 4.65
C ASP A 484 -31.67 1.65 6.06
N ASP A 485 -32.45 2.10 7.05
CA ASP A 485 -32.07 2.09 8.47
C ASP A 485 -30.74 2.81 8.77
N ILE A 486 -30.71 4.11 8.47
CA ILE A 486 -29.53 4.96 8.65
C ILE A 486 -29.87 6.12 9.58
N LEU A 487 -29.00 6.35 10.57
CA LEU A 487 -29.04 7.52 11.44
C LEU A 487 -27.96 8.53 11.06
N ILE A 488 -28.37 9.74 10.66
CA ILE A 488 -27.50 10.89 10.37
C ILE A 488 -27.77 11.95 11.44
N ASN A 489 -26.89 12.06 12.43
CA ASN A 489 -27.17 12.85 13.62
C ASN A 489 -25.96 13.66 14.14
N ASN A 490 -26.21 14.89 14.62
CA ASN A 490 -25.22 15.71 15.31
C ASN A 490 -23.98 16.01 14.45
N ASN A 491 -24.15 16.19 13.15
CA ASN A 491 -23.07 16.62 12.26
C ASN A 491 -23.08 18.14 12.05
N THR A 492 -21.92 18.72 11.77
CA THR A 492 -21.78 20.06 11.19
C THR A 492 -21.59 19.90 9.69
N ILE A 493 -22.47 20.50 8.90
CA ILE A 493 -22.61 20.32 7.45
C ILE A 493 -22.72 21.70 6.79
N ASN A 494 -21.57 22.25 6.43
CA ASN A 494 -21.45 23.48 5.67
C ASN A 494 -21.40 23.15 4.17
N SER A 495 -22.57 22.94 3.57
CA SER A 495 -22.74 22.71 2.13
C SER A 495 -23.31 23.97 1.45
N GLN A 496 -22.94 24.20 0.19
CA GLN A 496 -23.58 25.24 -0.64
C GLN A 496 -24.97 24.81 -1.15
N ASP A 497 -25.18 23.51 -1.35
CA ASP A 497 -26.46 22.92 -1.75
C ASP A 497 -27.20 22.36 -0.51
N GLU A 498 -27.82 21.19 -0.58
CA GLU A 498 -28.50 20.59 0.57
C GLU A 498 -27.51 20.02 1.60
N GLN A 499 -27.94 19.95 2.86
CA GLN A 499 -27.16 19.23 3.88
C GLN A 499 -27.23 17.72 3.68
N VAL A 500 -28.42 17.21 3.38
CA VAL A 500 -28.70 15.78 3.21
C VAL A 500 -29.69 15.60 2.07
N THR A 501 -29.30 14.83 1.06
CA THR A 501 -30.17 14.47 -0.08
C THR A 501 -30.45 12.98 -0.05
N ILE A 502 -31.74 12.60 -0.17
CA ILE A 502 -32.19 11.20 -0.04
C ILE A 502 -32.97 10.81 -1.29
N ILE A 503 -32.46 9.83 -2.03
CA ILE A 503 -33.08 9.34 -3.26
C ILE A 503 -33.38 7.86 -3.13
N ASN A 504 -34.64 7.47 -3.37
CA ASN A 504 -35.06 6.07 -3.44
C ASN A 504 -34.55 5.20 -2.25
N SER A 505 -34.68 5.71 -1.03
CA SER A 505 -34.17 5.09 0.21
C SER A 505 -35.22 5.19 1.33
N THR A 506 -35.16 4.30 2.33
CA THR A 506 -36.19 4.20 3.38
C THR A 506 -35.59 4.28 4.79
N LYS A 507 -36.41 4.61 5.79
CA LYS A 507 -36.02 4.69 7.22
C LYS A 507 -34.72 5.47 7.48
N ILE A 508 -34.52 6.57 6.74
CA ILE A 508 -33.41 7.48 6.96
C ILE A 508 -33.84 8.51 8.01
N ILE A 509 -33.10 8.61 9.10
CA ILE A 509 -33.33 9.58 10.17
C ILE A 509 -32.21 10.61 10.13
N ALA A 510 -32.49 11.80 9.60
CA ALA A 510 -31.57 12.94 9.60
C ALA A 510 -32.05 14.00 10.61
N VAL A 511 -31.35 14.14 11.74
CA VAL A 511 -31.75 15.03 12.85
C VAL A 511 -30.55 15.76 13.43
N GLU A 512 -30.77 16.94 14.03
CA GLU A 512 -29.74 17.70 14.77
C GLU A 512 -28.44 17.97 13.96
N ASN A 513 -28.55 18.20 12.65
CA ASN A 513 -27.43 18.62 11.81
C ASN A 513 -27.38 20.16 11.69
N TYR A 514 -26.19 20.75 11.74
CA TYR A 514 -25.95 22.20 11.83
C TYR A 514 -25.15 22.71 10.62
N PRO A 515 -25.22 24.00 10.26
CA PRO A 515 -26.14 25.01 10.76
C PRO A 515 -27.58 24.66 10.40
N ILE A 516 -28.56 25.00 11.26
CA ILE A 516 -29.98 24.79 10.94
C ILE A 516 -30.41 25.89 9.94
N ALA A 517 -29.85 25.89 8.73
CA ALA A 517 -30.49 26.52 7.59
C ALA A 517 -31.52 25.51 7.09
N HIS A 518 -32.79 25.92 7.01
CA HIS A 518 -33.94 25.11 6.62
C HIS A 518 -33.57 23.75 5.99
N PRO A 519 -33.72 22.62 6.70
CA PRO A 519 -33.39 21.32 6.13
C PRO A 519 -34.38 21.07 5.00
N GLU A 520 -34.02 21.46 3.78
CA GLU A 520 -34.67 21.00 2.56
C GLU A 520 -34.23 19.55 2.39
N ILE A 521 -34.90 18.67 3.11
CA ILE A 521 -34.84 17.23 2.85
C ILE A 521 -35.62 17.04 1.55
N GLU A 522 -34.92 16.99 0.42
CA GLU A 522 -35.54 16.54 -0.82
C GLU A 522 -35.65 15.01 -0.78
N ILE A 523 -36.89 14.52 -0.71
CA ILE A 523 -37.22 13.10 -0.84
C ILE A 523 -37.75 12.91 -2.26
N THR A 524 -36.96 12.26 -3.12
CA THR A 524 -37.36 11.91 -4.50
C THR A 524 -37.60 10.42 -4.70
#